data_AF-A0AAV4H8B9-F1
#
_entry.id   AF-A0AAV4H8B9-F1
#
_cell.length_a   1.000
_cell.length_b   1.000
_cell.length_c   1.000
_cell.angle_alpha   90.00
_cell.angle_beta   90.00
_cell.angle_gamma   90.00
#
_symmetry.space_group_name_H-M   'P 1'
#
loop_
_entity.id
_entity.type
_entity.pdbx_description
1 polymer ?
#
loop_
_entity_poly.entity_id
_entity_poly.type
_entity_poly.pdbx_seq_one_letter_code
_entity_poly.pdbx_strand_id
1 'polypeptide(L)' 'KDLPIIPLGMSTNIRPGEFVAAMGSPLSLHKTVTIGIVSSPLRASKELGMDRDKMDYIQTDATIG' A
#
# COMPACT_ATOMS: atom_id res chain seq x y z
N LYS A 1 17.15 2.85 -24.13
CA LYS A 1 16.19 1.74 -23.97
C LYS A 1 15.11 2.28 -23.04
N ASP A 2 13.88 2.43 -23.51
CA ASP A 2 12.83 3.05 -22.70
C ASP A 2 12.41 2.12 -21.57
N LEU A 3 12.32 2.65 -20.35
CA LEU A 3 11.87 1.92 -19.17
C LEU A 3 10.33 1.95 -19.11
N PRO A 4 9.68 0.89 -18.63
CA PRO A 4 8.23 0.90 -18.44
C PRO A 4 7.85 1.92 -17.36
N ILE A 5 6.81 2.71 -17.63
CA ILE A 5 6.24 3.68 -16.69
C ILE A 5 4.85 3.18 -16.29
N ILE A 6 4.57 3.14 -14.99
CA ILE A 6 3.25 2.81 -14.47
C ILE A 6 2.43 4.09 -14.26
N PRO A 7 1.18 4.18 -14.77
CA PRO A 7 0.32 5.30 -14.45
C PRO A 7 -0.08 5.27 -12.97
N LEU A 8 -0.07 6.43 -12.32
CA LEU A 8 -0.49 6.56 -10.93
C LEU A 8 -2.00 6.83 -10.85
N GLY A 9 -2.67 6.17 -9.90
CA GLY A 9 -4.06 6.44 -9.54
C GLY A 9 -4.21 7.60 -8.55
N MET A 10 -5.46 7.96 -8.26
CA MET A 10 -5.81 8.92 -7.21
C MET A 10 -6.19 8.19 -5.92
N SER A 11 -5.46 8.42 -4.84
CA SER A 11 -5.73 7.79 -3.53
C SER A 11 -7.08 8.17 -2.93
N THR A 12 -7.62 9.35 -3.29
CA THR A 12 -8.94 9.82 -2.84
C THR A 12 -10.12 8.99 -3.34
N ASN A 13 -9.91 8.16 -4.36
CA ASN A 13 -10.97 7.36 -4.97
C ASN A 13 -11.06 5.93 -4.43
N ILE A 14 -10.15 5.57 -3.51
CA ILE A 14 -10.03 4.22 -2.97
C ILE A 14 -11.16 3.93 -1.99
N ARG A 15 -11.72 2.72 -2.05
CA ARG A 15 -12.81 2.28 -1.18
C ARG A 15 -12.45 1.00 -0.43
N PRO A 16 -12.99 0.78 0.79
CA PRO A 16 -12.87 -0.50 1.48
C PRO A 16 -13.35 -1.65 0.59
N GLY A 17 -12.62 -2.78 0.62
CA GLY A 17 -12.92 -3.98 -0.15
C GLY A 17 -12.41 -3.99 -1.59
N GLU A 18 -11.82 -2.90 -2.08
CA GLU A 18 -11.17 -2.90 -3.40
C GLU A 18 -9.91 -3.78 -3.39
N PHE A 19 -9.69 -4.53 -4.48
CA PHE A 19 -8.51 -5.37 -4.62
C PHE A 19 -7.25 -4.53 -4.73
N VAL A 20 -6.19 -4.99 -4.08
CA VAL A 20 -4.85 -4.41 -4.16
C VAL A 20 -3.81 -5.50 -4.34
N ALA A 21 -2.68 -5.11 -4.90
CA ALA A 21 -1.49 -5.94 -4.93
C ALA A 21 -0.33 -5.20 -4.26
N ALA A 22 0.38 -5.87 -3.36
CA ALA A 22 1.61 -5.37 -2.77
C ALA A 22 2.80 -6.05 -3.45
N MET A 23 3.81 -5.26 -3.81
CA MET A 23 5.04 -5.75 -4.41
C MET A 23 6.22 -5.30 -3.55
N GLY A 24 7.11 -6.22 -3.25
CA GLY A 24 8.29 -5.95 -2.45
C GLY A 24 9.44 -6.88 -2.81
N SER A 25 10.61 -6.59 -2.24
CA SER A 25 11.77 -7.46 -2.36
C SER A 25 12.48 -7.55 -1.01
N PRO A 26 12.11 -8.53 -0.16
CA PRO A 26 12.78 -8.70 1.12
C PRO A 26 14.24 -9.03 0.84
N LEU A 27 15.14 -8.23 1.41
CA LEU A 27 16.59 -8.36 1.27
C LEU A 27 17.12 -8.26 -0.18
N SER A 28 16.34 -7.74 -1.13
CA SER A 28 16.70 -7.63 -2.57
C SER A 28 16.97 -8.96 -3.29
N LEU A 29 16.69 -10.11 -2.67
CA LEU A 29 17.04 -11.43 -3.20
C LEU A 29 15.87 -12.09 -3.94
N HIS A 30 14.64 -11.78 -3.55
CA HIS A 30 13.43 -12.33 -4.17
C HIS A 30 12.41 -11.22 -4.38
N LYS A 31 11.71 -11.24 -5.51
CA LYS A 31 10.59 -10.33 -5.78
C LYS A 31 9.32 -11.05 -5.37
N THR A 32 8.54 -10.44 -4.50
CA THR A 32 7.29 -11.00 -4.01
C THR A 32 6.13 -10.12 -4.44
N VAL A 33 5.05 -10.76 -4.87
CA VAL A 33 3.77 -10.10 -5.14
C VAL A 33 2.71 -10.81 -4.31
N THR A 34 1.92 -10.04 -3.58
CA THR A 34 0.78 -10.55 -2.81
C THR A 34 -0.48 -9.79 -3.18
N ILE A 35 -1.64 -10.43 -3.01
CA ILE A 35 -2.96 -9.86 -3.29
C ILE A 35 -3.72 -9.78 -1.98
N GLY A 36 -4.49 -8.71 -1.83
CA GLY A 36 -5.40 -8.51 -0.72
C GLY A 36 -6.49 -7.52 -1.08
N ILE A 37 -7.10 -6.93 -0.05
CA ILE A 37 -8.09 -5.87 -0.18
C ILE A 37 -7.69 -4.64 0.61
N VAL A 38 -8.29 -3.50 0.29
CA VAL A 38 -8.26 -2.32 1.16
C VAL A 38 -9.12 -2.58 2.39
N SER A 39 -8.48 -2.61 3.56
CA SER A 39 -9.18 -2.71 4.85
C SER A 39 -9.66 -1.34 5.34
N SER A 40 -8.83 -0.30 5.18
CA SER A 40 -9.19 1.09 5.48
C SER A 40 -8.48 2.05 4.51
N PRO A 41 -9.18 2.97 3.84
CA PRO A 41 -8.57 3.92 2.90
C PRO A 41 -7.87 5.09 3.62
N LEU A 42 -8.26 5.38 4.87
CA LEU A 42 -7.77 6.52 5.62
C LEU A 42 -7.66 6.14 7.10
N ARG A 43 -6.45 5.78 7.52
CA ARG A 43 -6.13 5.49 8.92
C ARG A 43 -5.11 6.49 9.41
N ALA A 44 -5.48 7.29 10.42
CA ALA A 44 -4.60 8.34 10.91
C ALA A 44 -3.40 7.74 11.66
N SER A 45 -2.24 8.36 11.55
CA SER A 45 -1.02 7.98 12.26
C SER A 45 -1.20 7.85 13.78
N LYS A 46 -2.05 8.70 14.37
CA LYS A 46 -2.44 8.65 15.79
C LYS A 46 -3.09 7.33 16.18
N GLU A 47 -3.91 6.75 15.31
CA GLU A 47 -4.56 5.44 15.53
C GLU A 47 -3.58 4.27 15.44
N LEU A 48 -2.38 4.52 14.93
CA LEU A 48 -1.27 3.57 14.83
C LEU A 48 -0.24 3.77 15.94
N GLY A 49 -0.44 4.72 16.85
CA GLY A 49 0.57 5.11 17.85
C GLY A 49 1.82 5.76 17.23
N MET A 50 1.71 6.24 15.98
CA MET A 50 2.79 6.88 15.23
C MET A 50 2.64 8.40 15.34
N ASP A 51 2.97 8.96 16.50
CA ASP A 51 2.68 10.37 16.80
C ASP A 51 3.68 11.37 16.17
N ARG A 52 4.69 10.86 15.45
CA ARG A 52 5.78 11.69 14.88
C ARG A 52 5.42 12.34 13.55
N ASP A 53 4.56 11.70 12.75
CA ASP A 53 4.18 12.18 11.42
C ASP A 53 2.67 12.33 11.33
N LYS A 54 2.17 13.51 10.97
CA LYS A 54 0.75 13.71 10.64
C LYS A 54 0.48 13.20 9.24
N MET A 55 0.35 11.88 9.11
CA MET A 55 0.11 11.19 7.86
C MET A 55 -1.10 10.26 7.97
N ASP A 56 -1.77 10.07 6.85
CA ASP A 56 -2.85 9.11 6.70
C ASP A 56 -2.37 7.92 5.87
N TYR A 57 -2.77 6.72 6.30
CA TYR A 57 -2.33 5.46 5.72
C TYR A 57 -3.50 4.70 5.11
N ILE A 58 -3.23 4.04 3.98
CA ILE A 58 -4.10 2.98 3.45
C ILE A 58 -3.69 1.69 4.14
N GLN A 59 -4.66 1.00 4.74
CA GLN A 59 -4.48 -0.31 5.34
C GLN A 59 -4.95 -1.40 4.39
N THR A 60 -4.17 -2.47 4.27
CA THR A 60 -4.49 -3.69 3.53
C THR A 60 -4.10 -4.92 4.32
N ASP A 61 -4.71 -6.07 3.99
CA ASP A 61 -4.32 -7.40 4.46
C ASP A 61 -3.30 -8.09 3.52
N ALA A 62 -2.95 -7.47 2.40
CA ALA A 62 -1.88 -7.96 1.54
C ALA A 62 -0.54 -7.94 2.29
N THR A 63 0.11 -9.10 2.40
CA THR A 63 1.40 -9.22 3.08
C THR A 63 2.51 -8.58 2.25
N ILE A 64 3.25 -7.63 2.81
CA ILE A 64 4.44 -7.09 2.16
C ILE A 64 5.61 -8.02 2.46
N GLY A 65 6.03 -8.76 1.43
CA GLY A 65 7.28 -9.52 1.43
C GLY A 65 8.40 -8.63 0.94
#